data_AF-A0A2T2RWW7-F1
#
_entry.id   AF-A0A2T2RWW7-F1
#
_cell.length_a   1.000
_cell.length_b   1.000
_cell.length_c   1.000
_cell.angle_alpha   90.00
_cell.angle_beta   90.00
_cell.angle_gamma   90.00
#
_symmetry.space_group_name_H-M   'P 1'
#
loop_
_entity.id
_entity.type
_entity.pdbx_description
1 polymer ?
#
loop_
_entity_poly.entity_id
_entity_poly.type
_entity_poly.pdbx_seq_one_letter_code
_entity_poly.pdbx_strand_id
1 'polypeptide(L)'
;MTTASSNGSGRYNDSSETNGKDFLEEGIDYSVSSRPPRNTQNGQEPDIEPQSEEANAEMSDAVRTLLEGVGEDPEREGLLKTPKRVAEALQFLTQGYNQSLEDIVNGAIFDEGHSEMVLVRDIDVFSLCEHHMLPF
;
A
#
# COMPACT_ATOMS: atom_id res chain seq x y z
N MET A 1 -20.77 7.78 -29.79
CA MET A 1 -20.22 6.75 -30.66
C MET A 1 -19.40 7.46 -31.72
N THR A 2 -18.09 7.55 -31.51
CA THR A 2 -17.16 8.12 -32.50
C THR A 2 -15.88 7.32 -32.42
N THR A 3 -15.67 6.50 -33.44
CA THR A 3 -14.46 5.72 -33.68
C THR A 3 -13.45 6.57 -34.43
N ALA A 4 -12.19 6.55 -34.02
CA ALA A 4 -11.08 6.98 -34.85
C ALA A 4 -9.99 5.90 -34.82
N SER A 5 -9.73 5.31 -35.98
CA SER A 5 -8.62 4.41 -36.23
C SER A 5 -7.41 5.19 -36.73
N SER A 6 -6.19 4.79 -36.35
CA SER A 6 -5.03 4.96 -37.24
C SER A 6 -3.96 3.91 -36.99
N ASN A 7 -3.56 3.26 -38.08
CA ASN A 7 -2.45 2.31 -38.18
C ASN A 7 -1.09 3.03 -38.08
N GLY A 8 -0.11 2.37 -37.47
CA GLY A 8 1.27 2.82 -37.48
C GLY A 8 2.22 1.77 -36.93
N SER A 9 2.57 0.79 -37.77
CA SER A 9 3.60 -0.22 -37.50
C SER A 9 4.99 0.42 -37.50
N GLY A 10 5.76 0.28 -36.42
CA GLY A 10 7.16 0.71 -36.35
C GLY A 10 7.95 -0.17 -35.40
N ARG A 11 8.86 -0.99 -35.95
CA ARG A 11 9.73 -1.93 -35.24
C ARG A 11 10.80 -1.19 -34.44
N TYR A 12 11.03 -1.65 -33.21
CA TYR A 12 12.11 -1.24 -32.32
C TYR A 12 13.45 -1.80 -32.84
N ASN A 13 14.49 -0.97 -32.91
CA ASN A 13 15.87 -1.43 -33.08
C ASN A 13 16.79 -0.57 -32.21
N ASP A 14 17.53 -1.26 -31.35
CA ASP A 14 18.59 -0.78 -30.47
C ASP A 14 19.90 -0.64 -31.25
N SER A 15 20.62 0.48 -31.07
CA SER A 15 22.00 0.69 -31.51
C SER A 15 22.61 1.92 -30.85
N SER A 16 23.73 1.71 -30.18
CA SER A 16 24.53 2.65 -29.40
C SER A 16 25.37 3.65 -30.22
N GLU A 17 25.61 4.81 -29.58
CA GLU A 17 26.72 5.79 -29.76
C GLU A 17 26.70 6.80 -30.94
N THR A 18 26.61 8.10 -30.63
CA THR A 18 27.75 9.06 -30.71
C THR A 18 27.37 10.49 -30.25
N ASN A 19 28.36 11.15 -29.64
CA ASN A 19 28.40 12.48 -29.02
C ASN A 19 27.86 13.67 -29.85
N GLY A 20 27.12 14.57 -29.20
CA GLY A 20 27.03 15.98 -29.65
C GLY A 20 25.88 16.80 -29.06
N LYS A 21 26.16 17.50 -27.94
CA LYS A 21 25.57 18.78 -27.50
C LYS A 21 24.03 18.91 -27.50
N ASP A 22 23.46 18.96 -26.29
CA ASP A 22 22.51 20.03 -25.92
C ASP A 22 22.39 20.12 -24.38
N PHE A 23 22.83 21.24 -23.82
CA PHE A 23 22.86 21.51 -22.37
C PHE A 23 21.47 21.86 -21.78
N LEU A 24 20.38 21.41 -22.42
CA LEU A 24 18.99 21.71 -22.04
C LEU A 24 18.02 20.51 -22.14
N GLU A 25 18.53 19.27 -22.25
CA GLU A 25 17.73 18.04 -22.20
C GLU A 25 18.13 17.14 -21.00
N GLU A 26 18.37 17.71 -19.82
CA GLU A 26 18.34 16.87 -18.61
C GLU A 26 16.87 16.59 -18.28
N GLY A 27 16.31 15.65 -19.04
CA GLY A 27 15.11 14.92 -18.64
C GLY A 27 15.35 14.42 -17.23
N ILE A 28 14.61 14.98 -16.28
CA ILE A 28 14.59 14.48 -14.91
C ILE A 28 14.20 13.02 -15.04
N ASP A 29 15.13 12.13 -14.72
CA ASP A 29 14.84 10.72 -14.58
C ASP A 29 13.84 10.60 -13.42
N TYR A 30 12.55 10.52 -13.78
CA TYR A 30 11.46 10.26 -12.86
C TYR A 30 11.45 8.81 -12.36
N SER A 31 12.57 8.07 -12.47
CA SER A 31 12.78 6.82 -11.73
C SER A 31 12.87 7.11 -10.23
N VAL A 32 11.73 7.53 -9.64
CA VAL A 32 11.50 7.44 -8.22
C VAL A 32 11.47 5.96 -7.90
N SER A 33 12.63 5.41 -7.54
CA SER A 33 12.67 4.09 -6.90
C SER A 33 11.77 4.18 -5.67
N SER A 34 10.68 3.42 -5.68
CA SER A 34 9.83 3.31 -4.50
C SER A 34 10.69 2.73 -3.38
N ARG A 35 10.52 3.26 -2.16
CA ARG A 35 11.13 2.62 -1.00
C ARG A 35 10.66 1.16 -0.98
N PRO A 36 11.57 0.19 -0.85
CA PRO A 36 11.17 -1.21 -0.80
C PRO A 36 10.15 -1.39 0.34
N PRO A 37 9.08 -2.17 0.11
CA PRO A 37 8.08 -2.46 1.13
C PRO A 37 8.76 -2.96 2.42
N ARG A 38 8.36 -2.47 3.59
CA ARG A 38 8.98 -2.90 4.87
C ARG A 38 8.69 -4.37 5.23
N ASN A 39 7.71 -4.98 4.58
CA ASN A 39 7.41 -6.41 4.63
C ASN A 39 8.24 -7.25 3.64
N THR A 40 9.16 -6.65 2.87
CA THR A 40 10.11 -7.42 2.05
C THR A 40 11.07 -8.20 2.95
N GLN A 41 10.91 -9.52 3.03
CA GLN A 41 11.91 -10.37 3.65
C GLN A 41 13.16 -10.37 2.74
N ASN A 42 14.26 -9.77 3.19
CA ASN A 42 15.55 -9.80 2.49
C ASN A 42 15.51 -9.30 1.02
N GLY A 43 14.66 -8.32 0.71
CA GLY A 43 14.57 -7.74 -0.63
C GLY A 43 13.73 -8.56 -1.64
N GLN A 44 13.00 -9.58 -1.19
CA GLN A 44 11.97 -10.24 -2.00
C GLN A 44 10.70 -9.41 -2.04
N GLU A 45 9.93 -9.50 -3.14
CA GLU A 45 8.60 -8.88 -3.23
C GLU A 45 7.73 -9.32 -2.04
N PRO A 46 6.90 -8.41 -1.51
CA PRO A 46 6.05 -8.73 -0.38
C PRO A 46 5.08 -9.84 -0.77
N ASP A 47 5.09 -10.92 0.00
CA ASP A 47 4.13 -12.00 -0.14
C ASP A 47 2.77 -11.48 0.36
N ILE A 48 1.88 -11.17 -0.58
CA ILE A 48 0.53 -10.67 -0.28
C ILE A 48 -0.32 -11.86 0.11
N GLU A 49 -0.17 -12.29 1.36
CA GLU A 49 -1.00 -13.36 1.93
C GLU A 49 -2.39 -12.79 2.28
N PRO A 50 -3.47 -13.34 1.72
CA PRO A 50 -4.82 -12.91 2.06
C PRO A 50 -5.13 -13.27 3.51
N GLN A 51 -6.02 -12.50 4.13
CA GLN A 51 -6.46 -12.78 5.49
C GLN A 51 -7.14 -14.15 5.55
N SER A 52 -6.56 -15.07 6.33
CA SER A 52 -7.08 -16.42 6.51
C SER A 52 -7.92 -16.52 7.80
N GLU A 53 -8.92 -17.39 7.77
CA GLU A 53 -9.72 -17.73 8.96
C GLU A 53 -8.83 -18.31 10.08
N GLU A 54 -7.76 -19.01 9.71
CA GLU A 54 -6.77 -19.57 10.64
C GLU A 54 -6.00 -18.46 11.38
N ALA A 55 -5.48 -17.46 10.65
CA ALA A 55 -4.82 -16.30 11.25
C ALA A 55 -5.79 -15.51 12.16
N ASN A 56 -7.07 -15.40 11.79
CA ASN A 56 -8.06 -14.74 12.63
C ASN A 56 -8.31 -15.49 13.95
N ALA A 57 -8.32 -16.83 13.90
CA ALA A 57 -8.44 -17.68 15.09
C ALA A 57 -7.24 -17.50 16.03
N GLU A 58 -6.01 -17.56 15.50
CA GLU A 58 -4.79 -17.34 16.29
C GLU A 58 -4.75 -15.95 16.94
N MET A 59 -5.11 -14.91 16.18
CA MET A 59 -5.21 -13.54 16.71
C MET A 59 -6.27 -13.44 17.81
N SER A 60 -7.43 -14.09 17.64
CA SER A 60 -8.48 -14.12 18.65
C SER A 60 -7.99 -14.78 19.94
N ASP A 61 -7.29 -15.90 19.85
CA ASP A 61 -6.73 -16.59 21.03
C ASP A 61 -5.67 -15.73 21.75
N ALA A 62 -4.84 -15.00 20.99
CA ALA A 62 -3.89 -14.04 21.56
C ALA A 62 -4.61 -12.89 22.30
N VAL A 63 -5.71 -12.36 21.74
CA VAL A 63 -6.49 -11.31 22.40
C VAL A 63 -7.16 -11.83 23.66
N ARG A 64 -7.70 -13.06 23.65
CA ARG A 64 -8.21 -13.69 24.88
C ARG A 64 -7.11 -13.75 25.95
N THR A 65 -5.91 -14.18 25.58
CA THR A 65 -4.76 -14.23 26.49
C THR A 65 -4.42 -12.85 27.05
N LEU A 66 -4.49 -11.79 26.22
CA LEU A 66 -4.29 -10.41 26.68
C LEU A 66 -5.36 -9.98 27.68
N LEU A 67 -6.63 -10.30 27.45
CA LEU A 67 -7.74 -9.99 28.37
C LEU A 67 -7.53 -10.63 29.75
N GLU A 68 -7.17 -11.91 29.77
CA GLU A 68 -6.84 -12.62 31.01
C GLU A 68 -5.60 -11.98 31.69
N GLY A 69 -4.58 -11.61 30.91
CA GLY A 69 -3.36 -10.99 31.40
C GLY A 69 -3.54 -9.62 32.04
N VAL A 70 -4.55 -8.85 31.63
CA VAL A 70 -4.92 -7.56 32.26
C VAL A 70 -5.89 -7.71 33.43
N GLY A 71 -6.33 -8.93 33.74
CA GLY A 71 -7.24 -9.24 34.84
C GLY A 71 -8.73 -9.10 34.51
N GLU A 72 -9.10 -9.07 33.23
CA GLU A 72 -10.50 -9.12 32.81
C GLU A 72 -11.03 -10.57 32.78
N ASP A 73 -12.36 -10.72 32.80
CA ASP A 73 -13.06 -12.00 32.63
C ASP A 73 -13.57 -12.13 31.18
N PRO A 74 -12.94 -12.95 30.31
CA PRO A 74 -13.37 -13.12 28.92
C PRO A 74 -14.78 -13.70 28.77
N GLU A 75 -15.32 -14.38 29.79
CA GLU A 75 -16.66 -14.99 29.76
C GLU A 75 -17.77 -13.99 30.05
N ARG A 76 -17.45 -12.76 30.47
CA ARG A 76 -18.48 -11.74 30.70
C ARG A 76 -19.16 -11.36 29.39
N GLU A 77 -20.45 -11.09 29.44
CA GLU A 77 -21.32 -10.88 28.26
C GLU A 77 -20.72 -9.89 27.23
N GLY A 78 -20.13 -8.78 27.71
CA GLY A 78 -19.50 -7.78 26.85
C GLY A 78 -18.17 -8.17 26.17
N LEU A 79 -17.50 -9.24 26.63
CA LEU A 79 -16.19 -9.69 26.12
C LEU A 79 -16.21 -10.95 25.29
N LEU A 80 -17.31 -11.72 25.29
CA LEU A 80 -17.42 -12.97 24.52
C LEU A 80 -17.02 -12.82 23.05
N LYS A 81 -17.33 -11.67 22.44
CA LYS A 81 -16.97 -11.34 21.04
C LYS A 81 -15.81 -10.38 20.90
N THR A 82 -15.21 -9.91 21.99
CA THR A 82 -14.08 -8.97 21.94
C THR A 82 -12.87 -9.56 21.22
N PRO A 83 -12.42 -10.80 21.49
CA PRO A 83 -11.32 -11.42 20.77
C PRO A 83 -11.43 -11.30 19.25
N LYS A 84 -12.57 -11.76 18.70
CA LYS A 84 -12.87 -11.68 17.27
C LYS A 84 -12.89 -10.24 16.75
N ARG A 85 -13.59 -9.33 17.45
CA ARG A 85 -13.69 -7.92 17.03
C ARG A 85 -12.33 -7.23 17.00
N VAL A 86 -11.44 -7.53 17.94
CA VAL A 86 -10.10 -6.95 17.99
C VAL A 86 -9.23 -7.53 16.87
N ALA A 87 -9.31 -8.83 16.61
CA ALA A 87 -8.60 -9.46 15.50
C ALA A 87 -8.99 -8.82 14.15
N GLU A 88 -10.29 -8.70 13.87
CA GLU A 88 -10.83 -8.05 12.67
C GLU A 88 -10.41 -6.58 12.58
N ALA A 89 -10.43 -5.85 13.70
CA ALA A 89 -10.02 -4.44 13.73
C ALA A 89 -8.52 -4.27 13.42
N LEU A 90 -7.65 -5.07 14.03
CA LEU A 90 -6.21 -5.02 13.76
C LEU A 90 -5.89 -5.41 12.31
N GLN A 91 -6.60 -6.40 11.79
CA GLN A 91 -6.53 -6.82 10.39
C GLN A 91 -6.90 -5.67 9.45
N PHE A 92 -7.97 -4.93 9.74
CA PHE A 92 -8.38 -3.77 8.95
C PHE A 92 -7.35 -2.62 9.06
N LEU A 93 -6.90 -2.30 10.26
CA LEU A 93 -5.94 -1.21 10.50
C LEU A 93 -4.57 -1.45 9.87
N THR A 94 -4.22 -2.72 9.61
CA THR A 94 -2.94 -3.11 9.00
C THR A 94 -3.09 -3.61 7.56
N GLN A 95 -4.27 -3.50 6.95
CA GLN A 95 -4.54 -4.02 5.59
C GLN A 95 -3.65 -3.39 4.50
N GLY A 96 -3.10 -2.19 4.75
CA GLY A 96 -2.21 -1.50 3.81
C GLY A 96 -0.94 -2.27 3.47
N TYR A 97 -0.51 -3.24 4.30
CA TYR A 97 0.62 -4.12 3.97
C TYR A 97 0.35 -5.04 2.78
N ASN A 98 -0.93 -5.32 2.51
CA ASN A 98 -1.39 -6.23 1.46
C ASN A 98 -1.97 -5.48 0.25
N GLN A 99 -1.65 -4.20 0.10
CA GLN A 99 -2.14 -3.35 -1.00
C GLN A 99 -1.02 -3.02 -2.00
N SER A 100 -1.36 -3.03 -3.29
CA SER A 100 -0.47 -2.64 -4.38
C SER A 100 -0.65 -1.16 -4.72
N LEU A 101 0.45 -0.42 -4.87
CA LEU A 101 0.42 0.97 -5.34
C LEU A 101 -0.12 1.05 -6.77
N GLU A 102 0.24 0.10 -7.63
CA GLU A 102 -0.22 0.04 -9.03
C GLU A 102 -1.75 -0.09 -9.10
N ASP A 103 -2.31 -1.01 -8.30
CA ASP A 103 -3.76 -1.23 -8.24
C ASP A 103 -4.50 -0.02 -7.65
N ILE A 104 -3.92 0.64 -6.64
CA ILE A 104 -4.51 1.85 -6.04
C ILE A 104 -4.51 3.03 -7.02
N VAL A 105 -3.40 3.26 -7.72
CA VAL A 105 -3.28 4.36 -8.70
C VAL A 105 -4.16 4.10 -9.92
N ASN A 106 -4.33 2.83 -10.32
CA ASN A 106 -5.24 2.39 -11.38
C ASN A 106 -5.09 3.19 -12.69
N GLY A 107 -3.84 3.52 -13.04
CA GLY A 107 -3.53 4.29 -14.26
C GLY A 107 -4.11 5.71 -14.30
N ALA A 108 -4.51 6.29 -13.17
CA ALA A 108 -5.06 7.64 -13.08
C ALA A 108 -4.00 8.74 -13.26
N ILE A 109 -3.32 8.73 -14.41
CA ILE A 109 -2.28 9.66 -14.82
C ILE A 109 -2.77 10.36 -16.10
N PHE A 110 -2.79 11.70 -16.09
CA PHE A 110 -3.34 12.52 -17.16
C PHE A 110 -2.35 13.61 -17.57
N ASP A 111 -2.22 13.82 -18.89
CA ASP A 111 -1.44 14.93 -19.45
C ASP A 111 -2.39 16.10 -19.77
N GLU A 112 -2.39 17.11 -18.90
CA GLU A 112 -3.26 18.29 -18.98
C GLU A 112 -2.48 19.57 -19.37
N GLY A 113 -1.19 19.46 -19.71
CA GLY A 113 -0.35 20.63 -19.99
C GLY A 113 -0.23 21.62 -18.82
N HIS A 114 -0.44 21.17 -17.59
CA HIS A 114 -0.44 21.98 -16.38
C HIS A 114 0.97 22.05 -15.77
N SER A 115 1.45 23.26 -15.43
CA SER A 115 2.81 23.50 -14.93
C SER A 115 2.86 24.28 -13.62
N GLU A 116 1.73 24.38 -12.92
CA GLU A 116 1.61 25.05 -11.62
C GLU A 116 1.47 24.04 -10.48
N MET A 117 1.65 24.49 -9.23
CA MET A 117 1.55 23.64 -8.04
C MET A 117 0.11 23.23 -7.78
N VAL A 118 -0.12 21.92 -7.62
CA VAL A 118 -1.37 21.36 -7.13
C VAL A 118 -1.24 21.06 -5.64
N LEU A 119 -2.15 21.60 -4.82
CA LEU A 119 -2.19 21.33 -3.38
C LEU A 119 -3.46 20.55 -3.03
N VAL A 120 -3.27 19.34 -2.49
CA VAL A 120 -4.30 18.59 -1.77
C VAL A 120 -3.97 18.66 -0.29
N ARG A 121 -4.90 19.16 0.52
CA ARG A 121 -4.72 19.36 1.96
C ARG A 121 -5.92 18.84 2.72
N ASP A 122 -5.78 18.78 4.04
CA ASP A 122 -6.84 18.35 4.96
C ASP A 122 -7.32 16.91 4.66
N ILE A 123 -6.36 16.02 4.35
CA ILE A 123 -6.60 14.57 4.22
C ILE A 123 -6.56 13.95 5.61
N ASP A 124 -7.67 13.33 6.03
CA ASP A 124 -7.71 12.58 7.27
C ASP A 124 -6.85 11.31 7.17
N VAL A 125 -5.95 11.14 8.14
CA VAL A 125 -5.08 9.97 8.25
C VAL A 125 -5.25 9.37 9.63
N PHE A 126 -5.44 8.06 9.68
CA PHE A 126 -5.46 7.26 10.90
C PHE A 126 -4.39 6.19 10.76
N SER A 127 -3.50 6.09 11.75
CA SER A 127 -2.47 5.06 11.73
C SER A 127 -2.29 4.41 13.11
N LEU A 128 -1.33 3.50 13.22
CA LEU A 128 -0.94 2.84 14.46
C LEU A 128 0.55 3.06 14.71
N CYS A 129 0.90 3.50 15.91
CA CYS A 129 2.29 3.65 16.32
C CYS A 129 2.90 2.27 16.55
N GLU A 130 3.89 1.87 15.75
CA GLU A 130 4.56 0.57 15.85
C GLU A 130 5.21 0.31 17.23
N HIS A 131 5.56 1.35 17.97
CA HIS A 131 6.18 1.23 19.30
C HIS A 131 5.19 0.84 20.41
N HIS A 132 3.91 1.19 20.25
CA HIS A 132 2.92 1.07 21.33
C HIS A 132 1.62 0.38 20.89
N MET A 133 1.42 0.20 19.59
CA MET A 133 0.17 -0.26 18.98
C MET A 133 -1.04 0.61 19.35
N LEU A 134 -0.82 1.93 19.47
CA LEU A 134 -1.86 2.93 19.75
C LEU A 134 -2.09 3.86 18.53
N PRO A 135 -3.32 4.35 18.32
CA PRO A 135 -3.62 5.25 17.22
C PRO A 135 -2.89 6.60 17.31
N PHE A 136 -2.56 7.18 16.15
CA PHE A 136 -2.12 8.58 15.99
C PHE A 136 -2.61 9.17 14.66
#